data_AF-A0A6A3JH43-F1
#
_entry.id   AF-A0A6A3JH43-F1
#
_cell.length_a   1.000
_cell.length_b   1.000
_cell.length_c   1.000
_cell.angle_alpha   90.00
_cell.angle_beta   90.00
_cell.angle_gamma   90.00
#
_symmetry.space_group_name_H-M   'P 1'
#
loop_
_entity.id
_entity.type
_entity.pdbx_description
1 polymer ?
#
loop_
_entity_poly.entity_id
_entity_poly.type
_entity_poly.pdbx_seq_one_letter_code
_entity_poly.pdbx_strand_id
1 'polypeptide(L)'
;MNKAAGNGHLEIVKWLHKTRAEGCTTAAMDAAAANGHVEIVQWLQTHRREGCTKSAMDEAATRGHLSIVQWLHQKRREGCTTRAMDGAAMNGHLAVVQWLHRHRDEGCTTAAMDGAARANHLEVVQWLQKNRREGCTLAAMNLAARNGFLEVVQWLHGNRKEGCTTDAMDQAAAHGHLRVVQWLHGNRREGCTANAMDRAAAAGHLDVVQWLHKHRSEGCTTAAMDNAAGRGHLNVVQWLHANRNEGCTGAAMDRAAGNGHFAVLLFLRSERVEGCTAKAFVNATSADELEILQWLFEHYRSQFGHDRLQLFAVGKFYTLQWLKQESILEDLPESERHYD
;
A
#
# COMPACT_ATOMS: atom_id res chain seq x y z
N MET A 1 -27.19 18.79 -12.96
CA MET A 1 -26.17 19.50 -13.75
C MET A 1 -24.74 19.23 -13.28
N ASN A 2 -24.45 19.30 -11.97
CA ASN A 2 -23.10 19.10 -11.42
C ASN A 2 -22.35 17.86 -11.93
N LYS A 3 -22.99 16.68 -11.89
CA LYS A 3 -22.38 15.43 -12.40
C LYS A 3 -22.09 15.48 -13.91
N ALA A 4 -22.98 16.08 -14.71
CA ALA A 4 -22.75 16.22 -16.15
C ALA A 4 -21.57 17.16 -16.44
N ALA A 5 -21.45 18.24 -15.67
CA ALA A 5 -20.31 19.17 -15.76
C ALA A 5 -18.99 18.48 -15.39
N GLY A 6 -18.97 17.73 -14.28
CA GLY A 6 -17.79 17.01 -13.82
C GLY A 6 -17.35 15.86 -14.73
N ASN A 7 -18.23 15.27 -15.54
CA ASN A 7 -17.91 14.18 -16.47
C ASN A 7 -17.71 14.65 -17.92
N GLY A 8 -17.66 15.97 -18.18
CA GLY A 8 -17.33 16.48 -19.51
C GLY A 8 -18.50 16.51 -20.49
N HIS A 9 -19.75 16.38 -20.04
CA HIS A 9 -20.91 16.31 -20.92
C HIS A 9 -21.53 17.69 -21.18
N LEU A 10 -20.83 18.53 -21.95
CA LEU A 10 -21.25 19.91 -22.24
C LEU A 10 -22.67 20.00 -22.82
N GLU A 11 -23.03 19.13 -23.76
CA GLU A 11 -24.38 19.15 -24.36
C GLU A 11 -25.47 18.78 -23.36
N ILE A 12 -25.19 17.87 -22.43
CA ILE A 12 -26.11 17.56 -21.32
C ILE A 12 -26.20 18.76 -20.37
N VAL A 13 -25.10 19.46 -20.10
CA VAL A 13 -25.11 20.69 -19.29
C VAL A 13 -25.99 21.77 -19.94
N LYS A 14 -25.82 22.03 -21.25
CA LYS A 14 -26.64 22.97 -22.02
C LYS A 14 -28.11 22.57 -22.03
N TRP A 15 -28.40 21.28 -22.23
CA TRP A 15 -29.77 20.76 -22.21
C TRP A 15 -30.41 20.96 -20.83
N LEU A 16 -29.73 20.53 -19.76
CA LEU A 16 -30.20 20.71 -18.39
C LEU A 16 -30.45 22.18 -18.04
N HIS A 17 -29.63 23.10 -18.54
CA HIS A 17 -29.84 24.53 -18.32
C HIS A 17 -31.11 25.06 -18.99
N LYS A 18 -31.45 24.54 -20.17
CA LYS A 18 -32.64 24.97 -20.91
C LYS A 18 -33.93 24.32 -20.39
N THR A 19 -33.86 23.07 -19.90
CA THR A 19 -35.05 22.26 -19.61
C THR A 19 -35.38 22.11 -18.13
N ARG A 20 -34.47 22.44 -17.21
CA ARG A 20 -34.61 22.20 -15.77
C ARG A 20 -34.44 23.50 -14.96
N ALA A 21 -35.26 23.67 -13.93
CA ALA A 21 -35.25 24.86 -13.07
C ALA A 21 -34.29 24.75 -11.88
N GLU A 22 -33.90 23.52 -11.49
CA GLU A 22 -33.11 23.25 -10.28
C GLU A 22 -31.66 23.78 -10.35
N GLY A 23 -31.15 24.08 -11.55
CA GLY A 23 -29.85 24.71 -11.75
C GLY A 23 -28.64 23.83 -11.39
N CYS A 24 -27.57 24.48 -10.94
CA CYS A 24 -26.36 23.84 -10.41
C CYS A 24 -25.92 24.50 -9.10
N THR A 25 -24.88 23.95 -8.49
CA THR A 25 -24.14 24.61 -7.40
C THR A 25 -22.72 24.90 -7.86
N THR A 26 -21.91 25.56 -7.02
CA THR A 26 -20.46 25.75 -7.24
C THR A 26 -19.73 24.46 -7.60
N ALA A 27 -20.23 23.31 -7.14
CA ALA A 27 -19.69 21.99 -7.45
C ALA A 27 -19.68 21.66 -8.95
N ALA A 28 -20.53 22.28 -9.77
CA ALA A 28 -20.47 22.09 -11.22
C ALA A 28 -19.17 22.65 -11.83
N MET A 29 -18.80 23.88 -11.47
CA MET A 29 -17.57 24.51 -11.96
C MET A 29 -16.34 23.89 -11.28
N ASP A 30 -16.42 23.58 -9.97
CA ASP A 30 -15.34 22.92 -9.25
C ASP A 30 -15.01 21.55 -9.86
N ALA A 31 -16.01 20.71 -10.13
CA ALA A 31 -15.79 19.38 -10.72
C ALA A 31 -15.34 19.46 -12.19
N ALA A 32 -15.89 20.40 -12.97
CA ALA A 32 -15.42 20.62 -14.34
C ALA A 32 -13.97 21.10 -14.39
N ALA A 33 -13.58 21.98 -13.46
CA ALA A 33 -12.21 22.46 -13.31
C ALA A 33 -11.27 21.34 -12.88
N ALA A 34 -11.65 20.56 -11.87
CA ALA A 34 -10.90 19.40 -11.41
C ALA A 34 -10.62 18.41 -12.55
N ASN A 35 -11.61 18.10 -13.40
CA ASN A 35 -11.47 17.10 -14.45
C ASN A 35 -11.05 17.66 -15.83
N GLY A 36 -10.58 18.91 -15.90
CA GLY A 36 -9.94 19.42 -17.12
C GLY A 36 -10.92 19.92 -18.19
N HIS A 37 -12.21 20.11 -17.87
CA HIS A 37 -13.24 20.48 -18.83
C HIS A 37 -13.34 22.01 -19.02
N VAL A 38 -12.33 22.59 -19.69
CA VAL A 38 -12.21 24.04 -19.95
C VAL A 38 -13.48 24.63 -20.56
N GLU A 39 -14.06 23.98 -21.58
CA GLU A 39 -15.26 24.47 -22.28
C GLU A 39 -16.46 24.57 -21.34
N ILE A 40 -16.63 23.59 -20.44
CA ILE A 40 -17.71 23.59 -19.46
C ILE A 40 -17.47 24.69 -18.43
N VAL A 41 -16.23 24.90 -17.96
CA VAL A 41 -15.89 25.99 -17.04
C VAL A 41 -16.24 27.35 -17.66
N GLN A 42 -15.84 27.58 -18.91
CA GLN A 42 -16.15 28.81 -19.64
C GLN A 42 -17.65 29.00 -19.89
N TRP A 43 -18.35 27.92 -20.25
CA TRP A 43 -19.78 27.94 -20.48
C TRP A 43 -20.56 28.23 -19.18
N LEU A 44 -20.22 27.56 -18.08
CA LEU A 44 -20.82 27.81 -16.77
C LEU A 44 -20.61 29.26 -16.33
N GLN A 45 -19.43 29.83 -16.53
CA GLN A 45 -19.15 31.23 -16.19
C GLN A 45 -20.02 32.24 -16.96
N THR A 46 -20.34 31.95 -18.22
CA THR A 46 -21.10 32.86 -19.08
C THR A 46 -22.60 32.74 -18.90
N HIS A 47 -23.09 31.58 -18.46
CA HIS A 47 -24.52 31.27 -18.41
C HIS A 47 -25.07 31.07 -16.99
N ARG A 48 -24.21 30.97 -15.97
CA ARG A 48 -24.57 30.70 -14.56
C ARG A 48 -23.93 31.74 -13.63
N ARG A 49 -24.50 31.92 -12.43
CA ARG A 49 -24.07 32.93 -11.44
C ARG A 49 -23.49 32.32 -10.17
N GLU A 50 -23.59 31.00 -10.01
CA GLU A 50 -23.17 30.26 -8.83
C GLU A 50 -21.65 30.31 -8.61
N GLY A 51 -20.87 30.43 -9.69
CA GLY A 51 -19.41 30.52 -9.61
C GLY A 51 -18.74 29.20 -9.22
N CYS A 52 -17.68 29.30 -8.43
CA CYS A 52 -16.83 28.20 -8.00
C CYS A 52 -16.31 28.48 -6.58
N THR A 53 -15.65 27.51 -5.97
CA THR A 53 -14.91 27.69 -4.72
C THR A 53 -13.40 27.67 -5.00
N LYS A 54 -12.58 27.79 -3.94
CA LYS A 54 -11.12 27.59 -4.04
C LYS A 54 -10.75 26.19 -4.54
N SER A 55 -11.63 25.21 -4.32
CA SER A 55 -11.46 23.84 -4.79
C SER A 55 -11.29 23.75 -6.31
N ALA A 56 -11.93 24.64 -7.09
CA ALA A 56 -11.74 24.65 -8.54
C ALA A 56 -10.27 24.82 -8.93
N MET A 57 -9.56 25.78 -8.33
CA MET A 57 -8.16 26.03 -8.64
C MET A 57 -7.23 25.01 -7.95
N ASP A 58 -7.54 24.62 -6.70
CA ASP A 58 -6.76 23.62 -5.97
C ASP A 58 -6.74 22.27 -6.70
N GLU A 59 -7.90 21.77 -7.13
CA GLU A 59 -8.01 20.46 -7.80
C GLU A 59 -7.51 20.52 -9.26
N ALA A 60 -7.77 21.62 -9.97
CA ALA A 60 -7.20 21.81 -11.32
C ALA A 60 -5.66 21.84 -11.27
N ALA A 61 -5.07 22.48 -10.26
CA ALA A 61 -3.63 22.49 -10.06
C ALA A 61 -3.10 21.10 -9.69
N THR A 62 -3.78 20.42 -8.76
CA THR A 62 -3.43 19.06 -8.32
C THR A 62 -3.40 18.07 -9.49
N ARG A 63 -4.27 18.25 -10.48
CA ARG A 63 -4.39 17.40 -11.68
C ARG A 63 -3.66 17.93 -12.91
N GLY A 64 -2.91 19.02 -12.77
CA GLY A 64 -2.01 19.51 -13.82
C GLY A 64 -2.69 20.33 -14.92
N HIS A 65 -3.94 20.75 -14.71
CA HIS A 65 -4.71 21.52 -15.70
C HIS A 65 -4.32 23.01 -15.69
N LEU A 66 -3.09 23.30 -16.13
CA LEU A 66 -2.52 24.66 -16.14
C LEU A 66 -3.41 25.68 -16.88
N SER A 67 -4.04 25.29 -17.98
CA SER A 67 -4.95 26.16 -18.74
C SER A 67 -6.16 26.61 -17.90
N ILE A 68 -6.71 25.72 -17.07
CA ILE A 68 -7.80 26.03 -16.15
C ILE A 68 -7.30 26.89 -15.00
N VAL A 69 -6.13 26.58 -14.43
CA VAL A 69 -5.52 27.40 -13.37
C VAL A 69 -5.32 28.85 -13.85
N GLN A 70 -4.74 29.03 -15.04
CA GLN A 70 -4.56 30.34 -15.67
C GLN A 70 -5.88 31.05 -15.92
N TRP A 71 -6.87 30.32 -16.45
CA TRP A 71 -8.18 30.87 -16.74
C TRP A 71 -8.91 31.31 -15.45
N LEU A 72 -8.91 30.47 -14.42
CA LEU A 72 -9.51 30.78 -13.12
C LEU A 72 -8.84 32.00 -12.50
N HIS A 73 -7.51 32.10 -12.56
CA HIS A 73 -6.80 33.28 -12.07
C HIS A 73 -7.18 34.58 -12.79
N GLN A 74 -7.34 34.53 -14.12
CA GLN A 74 -7.66 35.73 -14.91
C GLN A 74 -9.12 36.16 -14.77
N LYS A 75 -10.04 35.20 -14.57
CA LYS A 75 -11.50 35.45 -14.67
C LYS A 75 -12.23 35.40 -13.34
N ARG A 76 -11.60 34.89 -12.28
CA ARG A 76 -12.22 34.61 -10.98
C ARG A 76 -11.39 35.22 -9.84
N ARG A 77 -12.03 35.46 -8.68
CA ARG A 77 -11.42 36.18 -7.54
C ARG A 77 -11.26 35.31 -6.28
N GLU A 78 -11.82 34.11 -6.30
CA GLU A 78 -11.85 33.17 -5.18
C GLU A 78 -10.44 32.71 -4.76
N GLY A 79 -9.52 32.63 -5.73
CA GLY A 79 -8.14 32.22 -5.52
C GLY A 79 -7.99 30.72 -5.26
N CYS A 80 -6.92 30.35 -4.57
CA CYS A 80 -6.62 28.97 -4.19
C CYS A 80 -6.23 28.90 -2.71
N THR A 81 -5.83 27.72 -2.26
CA THR A 81 -5.14 27.51 -0.99
C THR A 81 -3.73 26.97 -1.27
N THR A 82 -2.97 26.68 -0.21
CA THR A 82 -1.67 25.98 -0.34
C THR A 82 -1.81 24.61 -1.01
N ARG A 83 -3.01 24.00 -0.97
CA ARG A 83 -3.30 22.70 -1.62
C ARG A 83 -3.04 22.73 -3.12
N ALA A 84 -3.21 23.86 -3.80
CA ALA A 84 -2.92 23.97 -5.22
C ALA A 84 -1.45 23.64 -5.53
N MET A 85 -0.52 24.27 -4.82
CA MET A 85 0.91 24.06 -5.05
C MET A 85 1.39 22.73 -4.44
N ASP A 86 0.88 22.36 -3.26
CA ASP A 86 1.19 21.08 -2.62
C ASP A 86 0.77 19.90 -3.52
N GLY A 87 -0.45 19.93 -4.05
CA GLY A 87 -0.99 18.90 -4.93
C GLY A 87 -0.31 18.87 -6.30
N ALA A 88 -0.03 20.05 -6.88
CA ALA A 88 0.71 20.13 -8.14
C ALA A 88 2.13 19.56 -8.00
N ALA A 89 2.81 19.85 -6.87
CA ALA A 89 4.14 19.33 -6.60
C ALA A 89 4.14 17.80 -6.39
N MET A 90 3.20 17.31 -5.59
CA MET A 90 3.02 15.89 -5.32
C MET A 90 2.76 15.05 -6.58
N ASN A 91 2.11 15.61 -7.60
CA ASN A 91 1.83 14.94 -8.87
C ASN A 91 2.79 15.35 -10.01
N GLY A 92 3.88 16.06 -9.70
CA GLY A 92 4.95 16.31 -10.67
C GLY A 92 4.64 17.39 -11.70
N HIS A 93 3.60 18.19 -11.47
CA HIS A 93 3.17 19.25 -12.38
C HIS A 93 4.03 20.51 -12.22
N LEU A 94 5.32 20.41 -12.55
CA LEU A 94 6.30 21.49 -12.39
C LEU A 94 5.85 22.80 -13.05
N ALA A 95 5.23 22.74 -14.23
CA ALA A 95 4.71 23.92 -14.92
C ALA A 95 3.63 24.64 -14.10
N VAL A 96 2.75 23.90 -13.41
CA VAL A 96 1.74 24.46 -12.51
C VAL A 96 2.40 25.05 -11.27
N VAL A 97 3.35 24.34 -10.66
CA VAL A 97 4.11 24.83 -9.50
C VAL A 97 4.81 26.16 -9.81
N GLN A 98 5.54 26.23 -10.93
CA GLN A 98 6.22 27.43 -11.40
C GLN A 98 5.24 28.57 -11.66
N TRP A 99 4.11 28.26 -12.27
CA TRP A 99 3.10 29.26 -12.59
C TRP A 99 2.46 29.81 -11.31
N LEU A 100 2.04 28.95 -10.39
CA LEU A 100 1.46 29.35 -9.10
C LEU A 100 2.45 30.22 -8.33
N HIS A 101 3.72 29.82 -8.25
CA HIS A 101 4.75 30.61 -7.56
C HIS A 101 4.92 32.03 -8.11
N ARG A 102 4.78 32.23 -9.42
CA ARG A 102 4.96 33.54 -10.06
C ARG A 102 3.75 34.46 -9.93
N HIS A 103 2.56 33.90 -9.76
CA HIS A 103 1.29 34.65 -9.90
C HIS A 103 0.40 34.60 -8.66
N ARG A 104 0.76 33.82 -7.63
CA ARG A 104 -0.02 33.59 -6.41
C ARG A 104 0.85 33.72 -5.17
N ASP A 105 0.27 34.29 -4.12
CA ASP A 105 0.96 34.55 -2.85
C ASP A 105 0.66 33.49 -1.77
N GLU A 106 -0.31 32.58 -2.01
CA GLU A 106 -0.69 31.53 -1.05
C GLU A 106 0.46 30.58 -0.71
N GLY A 107 1.39 30.35 -1.65
CA GLY A 107 2.55 29.51 -1.44
C GLY A 107 2.24 28.01 -1.34
N CYS A 108 3.10 27.28 -0.64
CA CYS A 108 2.97 25.85 -0.37
C CYS A 108 3.26 25.56 1.11
N THR A 109 3.19 24.29 1.48
CA THR A 109 3.66 23.79 2.78
C THR A 109 4.81 22.80 2.57
N THR A 110 5.31 22.18 3.64
CA THR A 110 6.27 21.06 3.53
C THR A 110 5.69 19.88 2.74
N ALA A 111 4.36 19.77 2.64
CA ALA A 111 3.69 18.72 1.88
C ALA A 111 4.05 18.75 0.38
N ALA A 112 4.39 19.91 -0.19
CA ALA A 112 4.84 20.00 -1.58
C ALA A 112 6.13 19.20 -1.82
N MET A 113 7.16 19.41 -0.99
CA MET A 113 8.45 18.73 -1.15
C MET A 113 8.35 17.26 -0.69
N ASP A 114 7.65 16.99 0.43
CA ASP A 114 7.42 15.62 0.91
C ASP A 114 6.65 14.78 -0.14
N GLY A 115 5.61 15.37 -0.73
CA GLY A 115 4.80 14.73 -1.77
C GLY A 115 5.58 14.50 -3.06
N ALA A 116 6.34 15.50 -3.52
CA ALA A 116 7.18 15.38 -4.70
C ALA A 116 8.27 14.30 -4.52
N ALA A 117 8.89 14.24 -3.33
CA ALA A 117 9.87 13.21 -3.00
C ALA A 117 9.24 11.81 -2.96
N ARG A 118 8.06 11.69 -2.34
CA ARG A 118 7.28 10.43 -2.31
C ARG A 118 6.93 9.93 -3.70
N ALA A 119 6.70 10.81 -4.67
CA ALA A 119 6.23 10.46 -6.02
C ALA A 119 7.31 10.49 -7.11
N ASN A 120 8.60 10.51 -6.72
CA ASN A 120 9.74 10.54 -7.64
C ASN A 120 9.84 11.77 -8.56
N HIS A 121 9.39 12.93 -8.09
CA HIS A 121 9.45 14.17 -8.86
C HIS A 121 10.69 15.00 -8.46
N LEU A 122 11.88 14.45 -8.74
CA LEU A 122 13.16 15.08 -8.36
C LEU A 122 13.29 16.52 -8.89
N GLU A 123 12.84 16.78 -10.12
CA GLU A 123 12.87 18.14 -10.69
C GLU A 123 12.02 19.13 -9.87
N VAL A 124 10.86 18.69 -9.39
CA VAL A 124 10.01 19.51 -8.51
C VAL A 124 10.68 19.73 -7.16
N VAL A 125 11.27 18.68 -6.57
CA VAL A 125 12.03 18.80 -5.31
C VAL A 125 13.17 19.83 -5.44
N GLN A 126 13.97 19.73 -6.50
CA GLN A 126 15.06 20.66 -6.80
C GLN A 126 14.55 22.08 -7.02
N TRP A 127 13.45 22.23 -7.74
CA TRP A 127 12.87 23.52 -8.01
C TRP A 127 12.32 24.17 -6.74
N LEU A 128 11.59 23.42 -5.90
CA LEU A 128 11.07 23.89 -4.61
C LEU A 128 12.23 24.32 -3.70
N GLN A 129 13.29 23.52 -3.59
CA GLN A 129 14.50 23.88 -2.83
C GLN A 129 15.09 25.23 -3.23
N LYS A 130 15.15 25.49 -4.55
CA LYS A 130 15.78 26.70 -5.08
C LYS A 130 14.91 27.95 -4.90
N ASN A 131 13.59 27.81 -4.92
CA ASN A 131 12.66 28.95 -5.03
C ASN A 131 11.73 29.14 -3.83
N ARG A 132 11.68 28.18 -2.90
CA ARG A 132 10.79 28.16 -1.72
C ARG A 132 11.59 27.96 -0.43
N ARG A 133 11.02 28.36 0.71
CA ARG A 133 11.69 28.36 2.03
C ARG A 133 11.10 27.36 3.02
N GLU A 134 9.97 26.76 2.67
CA GLU A 134 9.18 25.85 3.51
C GLU A 134 9.94 24.56 3.84
N GLY A 135 10.78 24.08 2.92
CA GLY A 135 11.57 22.87 3.10
C GLY A 135 10.74 21.58 3.03
N CYS A 136 11.20 20.55 3.74
CA CYS A 136 10.55 19.25 3.84
C CYS A 136 10.53 18.77 5.29
N THR A 137 9.91 17.63 5.54
CA THR A 137 10.02 16.92 6.82
C THR A 137 10.84 15.63 6.64
N LEU A 138 11.00 14.86 7.72
CA LEU A 138 11.56 13.50 7.67
C LEU A 138 10.79 12.58 6.69
N ALA A 139 9.52 12.91 6.40
CA ALA A 139 8.69 12.15 5.49
C ALA A 139 9.25 12.12 4.07
N ALA A 140 9.91 13.20 3.58
CA ALA A 140 10.47 13.22 2.23
C ALA A 140 11.44 12.06 1.98
N MET A 141 12.43 11.87 2.87
CA MET A 141 13.42 10.80 2.70
C MET A 141 12.85 9.42 3.07
N ASN A 142 12.03 9.32 4.13
CA ASN A 142 11.39 8.07 4.50
C ASN A 142 10.51 7.50 3.36
N LEU A 143 9.70 8.37 2.74
CA LEU A 143 8.76 7.96 1.69
C LEU A 143 9.45 7.74 0.34
N ALA A 144 10.48 8.53 0.00
CA ALA A 144 11.32 8.26 -1.16
C ALA A 144 12.05 6.90 -1.02
N ALA A 145 12.55 6.59 0.18
CA ALA A 145 13.20 5.31 0.44
C ALA A 145 12.22 4.14 0.37
N ARG A 146 11.04 4.28 0.98
CA ARG A 146 9.95 3.29 0.91
C ARG A 146 9.57 2.92 -0.53
N ASN A 147 9.57 3.89 -1.44
CA ASN A 147 9.16 3.68 -2.84
C ASN A 147 10.36 3.42 -3.78
N GLY A 148 11.58 3.29 -3.24
CA GLY A 148 12.74 2.87 -4.03
C GLY A 148 13.40 3.98 -4.84
N PHE A 149 13.08 5.25 -4.59
CA PHE A 149 13.57 6.40 -5.34
C PHE A 149 14.95 6.84 -4.84
N LEU A 150 15.97 6.03 -5.14
CA LEU A 150 17.35 6.23 -4.70
C LEU A 150 17.91 7.61 -5.05
N GLU A 151 17.64 8.12 -6.26
CA GLU A 151 18.13 9.43 -6.70
C GLU A 151 17.57 10.57 -5.84
N VAL A 152 16.28 10.49 -5.47
CA VAL A 152 15.65 11.44 -4.56
C VAL A 152 16.26 11.33 -3.16
N VAL A 153 16.48 10.11 -2.65
CA VAL A 153 17.12 9.89 -1.34
C VAL A 153 18.53 10.48 -1.31
N GLN A 154 19.34 10.22 -2.34
CA GLN A 154 20.70 10.77 -2.48
C GLN A 154 20.69 12.29 -2.55
N TRP A 155 19.77 12.85 -3.33
CA TRP A 155 19.65 14.29 -3.47
C TRP A 155 19.22 14.94 -2.15
N LEU A 156 18.22 14.40 -1.47
CA LEU A 156 17.76 14.89 -0.16
C LEU A 156 18.90 14.85 0.86
N HIS A 157 19.67 13.76 0.90
CA HIS A 157 20.82 13.64 1.79
C HIS A 157 21.89 14.71 1.54
N GLY A 158 22.22 14.99 0.28
CA GLY A 158 23.25 15.97 -0.07
C GLY A 158 22.82 17.42 0.11
N ASN A 159 21.51 17.70 0.08
CA ASN A 159 20.99 19.08 -0.02
C ASN A 159 20.10 19.51 1.15
N ARG A 160 19.67 18.58 2.02
CA ARG A 160 18.76 18.83 3.15
C ARG A 160 19.36 18.33 4.46
N LYS A 161 18.90 18.89 5.59
CA LYS A 161 19.45 18.60 6.93
C LYS A 161 18.51 17.79 7.81
N GLU A 162 17.26 17.66 7.41
CA GLU A 162 16.20 16.99 8.14
C GLU A 162 16.53 15.51 8.36
N GLY A 163 17.05 14.83 7.34
CA GLY A 163 17.42 13.42 7.43
C GLY A 163 16.24 12.46 7.30
N CYS A 164 16.32 11.33 7.96
CA CYS A 164 15.30 10.28 7.97
C CYS A 164 15.14 9.68 9.37
N THR A 165 14.29 8.67 9.50
CA THR A 165 14.23 7.79 10.68
C THR A 165 14.59 6.36 10.27
N THR A 166 14.57 5.42 11.22
CA THR A 166 14.69 3.98 10.93
C THR A 166 13.66 3.50 9.90
N ASP A 167 12.52 4.18 9.77
CA ASP A 167 11.50 3.87 8.77
C ASP A 167 12.03 3.90 7.33
N ALA A 168 13.02 4.74 7.02
CA ALA A 168 13.58 4.78 5.67
C ALA A 168 14.17 3.42 5.27
N MET A 169 14.97 2.81 6.15
CA MET A 169 15.59 1.51 5.86
C MET A 169 14.60 0.36 6.08
N ASP A 170 13.77 0.42 7.12
CA ASP A 170 12.74 -0.60 7.39
C ASP A 170 11.76 -0.74 6.22
N GLN A 171 11.30 0.39 5.67
CA GLN A 171 10.35 0.39 4.56
C GLN A 171 11.01 0.08 3.22
N ALA A 172 12.24 0.57 2.98
CA ALA A 172 13.00 0.18 1.78
C ALA A 172 13.23 -1.34 1.75
N ALA A 173 13.53 -1.95 2.90
CA ALA A 173 13.68 -3.39 3.01
C ALA A 173 12.35 -4.13 2.79
N ALA A 174 11.27 -3.66 3.40
CA ALA A 174 9.93 -4.22 3.25
C ALA A 174 9.42 -4.25 1.80
N HIS A 175 9.88 -3.33 0.94
CA HIS A 175 9.48 -3.22 -0.47
C HIS A 175 10.59 -3.69 -1.44
N GLY A 176 11.64 -4.36 -0.93
CA GLY A 176 12.64 -5.02 -1.77
C GLY A 176 13.65 -4.06 -2.42
N HIS A 177 13.78 -2.84 -1.92
CA HIS A 177 14.66 -1.83 -2.51
C HIS A 177 16.10 -1.96 -1.98
N LEU A 178 16.76 -3.07 -2.30
CA LEU A 178 18.11 -3.39 -1.81
C LEU A 178 19.12 -2.27 -2.05
N ARG A 179 19.07 -1.60 -3.21
CA ARG A 179 19.98 -0.47 -3.53
C ARG A 179 19.79 0.71 -2.57
N VAL A 180 18.55 0.99 -2.15
CA VAL A 180 18.26 2.03 -1.16
C VAL A 180 18.74 1.59 0.22
N VAL A 181 18.49 0.33 0.61
CA VAL A 181 18.98 -0.23 1.88
C VAL A 181 20.51 -0.12 1.99
N GLN A 182 21.24 -0.57 0.97
CA GLN A 182 22.70 -0.48 0.89
C GLN A 182 23.19 0.97 1.00
N TRP A 183 22.54 1.87 0.28
CA TRP A 183 22.91 3.28 0.29
C TRP A 183 22.65 3.93 1.64
N LEU A 184 21.47 3.70 2.25
CA LEU A 184 21.14 4.20 3.58
C LEU A 184 22.14 3.68 4.62
N HIS A 185 22.49 2.40 4.57
CA HIS A 185 23.49 1.83 5.48
C HIS A 185 24.86 2.50 5.38
N GLY A 186 25.34 2.78 4.16
CA GLY A 186 26.64 3.41 3.96
C GLY A 186 26.69 4.90 4.29
N ASN A 187 25.54 5.60 4.28
CA ASN A 187 25.51 7.07 4.29
C ASN A 187 24.70 7.68 5.45
N ARG A 188 23.93 6.87 6.20
CA ARG A 188 23.05 7.32 7.30
C ARG A 188 23.37 6.57 8.59
N ARG A 189 23.08 7.21 9.73
CA ARG A 189 23.40 6.67 11.07
C ARG A 189 22.17 6.17 11.83
N GLU A 190 20.97 6.47 11.32
CA GLU A 190 19.69 6.12 11.91
C GLU A 190 19.48 4.60 11.98
N GLY A 191 20.07 3.84 11.05
CA GLY A 191 20.00 2.38 11.03
C GLY A 191 18.61 1.85 10.66
N CYS A 192 18.30 0.65 11.14
CA CYS A 192 17.01 -0.02 10.97
C CYS A 192 16.56 -0.64 12.30
N THR A 193 15.39 -1.26 12.29
CA THR A 193 14.92 -2.13 13.38
C THR A 193 14.76 -3.57 12.89
N ALA A 194 14.36 -4.49 13.77
CA ALA A 194 13.99 -5.86 13.37
C ALA A 194 12.90 -5.89 12.28
N ASN A 195 12.07 -4.82 12.16
CA ASN A 195 11.07 -4.70 11.11
C ASN A 195 11.66 -4.75 9.70
N ALA A 196 12.91 -4.32 9.48
CA ALA A 196 13.53 -4.38 8.16
C ALA A 196 13.61 -5.83 7.67
N MET A 197 14.14 -6.74 8.49
CA MET A 197 14.28 -8.14 8.13
C MET A 197 12.93 -8.87 8.19
N ASP A 198 12.11 -8.60 9.23
CA ASP A 198 10.78 -9.21 9.38
C ASP A 198 9.88 -8.93 8.17
N ARG A 199 9.84 -7.68 7.69
CA ARG A 199 8.99 -7.28 6.58
C ARG A 199 9.58 -7.65 5.22
N ALA A 200 10.91 -7.61 5.06
CA ALA A 200 11.56 -8.13 3.86
C ALA A 200 11.30 -9.64 3.69
N ALA A 201 11.37 -10.40 4.78
CA ALA A 201 11.05 -11.83 4.80
C ALA A 201 9.57 -12.07 4.48
N ALA A 202 8.67 -11.32 5.13
CA ALA A 202 7.24 -11.37 4.84
C ALA A 202 6.94 -11.08 3.36
N ALA A 203 7.66 -10.15 2.72
CA ALA A 203 7.45 -9.80 1.32
C ALA A 203 8.23 -10.68 0.31
N GLY A 204 9.00 -11.66 0.79
CA GLY A 204 9.72 -12.61 -0.07
C GLY A 204 11.05 -12.08 -0.63
N HIS A 205 11.56 -10.96 -0.13
CA HIS A 205 12.78 -10.31 -0.60
C HIS A 205 14.03 -10.96 0.01
N LEU A 206 14.35 -12.17 -0.43
CA LEU A 206 15.45 -12.98 0.09
C LEU A 206 16.82 -12.27 -0.01
N ASP A 207 17.06 -11.54 -1.09
CA ASP A 207 18.29 -10.77 -1.31
C ASP A 207 18.48 -9.67 -0.25
N VAL A 208 17.40 -8.97 0.12
CA VAL A 208 17.39 -8.00 1.21
C VAL A 208 17.61 -8.68 2.56
N VAL A 209 16.93 -9.81 2.82
CA VAL A 209 17.11 -10.58 4.07
C VAL A 209 18.56 -11.02 4.25
N GLN A 210 19.15 -11.61 3.22
CA GLN A 210 20.56 -12.05 3.20
C GLN A 210 21.52 -10.87 3.43
N TRP A 211 21.25 -9.75 2.77
CA TRP A 211 22.08 -8.57 2.91
C TRP A 211 22.00 -7.98 4.32
N LEU A 212 20.78 -7.85 4.88
CA LEU A 212 20.56 -7.37 6.24
C LEU A 212 21.26 -8.27 7.26
N HIS A 213 21.12 -9.60 7.13
CA HIS A 213 21.79 -10.56 8.01
C HIS A 213 23.31 -10.39 8.02
N LYS A 214 23.92 -10.15 6.85
CA LYS A 214 25.37 -10.00 6.74
C LYS A 214 25.91 -8.68 7.30
N HIS A 215 25.11 -7.60 7.27
CA HIS A 215 25.63 -6.24 7.53
C HIS A 215 24.97 -5.53 8.73
N ARG A 216 23.93 -6.11 9.33
CA ARG A 216 23.15 -5.53 10.44
C ARG A 216 23.08 -6.50 11.62
N SER A 217 22.98 -5.96 12.83
CA SER A 217 22.98 -6.73 14.08
C SER A 217 21.61 -6.74 14.79
N GLU A 218 20.65 -5.97 14.28
CA GLU A 218 19.29 -5.87 14.82
C GLU A 218 18.50 -7.17 14.73
N GLY A 219 18.88 -8.05 13.80
CA GLY A 219 18.27 -9.37 13.63
C GLY A 219 16.84 -9.31 13.09
N CYS A 220 16.08 -10.36 13.40
CA CYS A 220 14.65 -10.47 13.11
C CYS A 220 13.91 -10.97 14.36
N THR A 221 12.59 -11.11 14.25
CA THR A 221 11.78 -11.81 15.25
C THR A 221 11.19 -13.08 14.62
N THR A 222 10.41 -13.85 15.39
CA THR A 222 9.64 -14.98 14.84
C THR A 222 8.69 -14.55 13.72
N ALA A 223 8.33 -13.26 13.67
CA ALA A 223 7.48 -12.71 12.62
C ALA A 223 8.09 -12.86 11.21
N ALA A 224 9.42 -12.87 11.07
CA ALA A 224 10.07 -13.08 9.77
C ALA A 224 9.66 -14.43 9.17
N MET A 225 9.86 -15.52 9.90
CA MET A 225 9.55 -16.87 9.42
C MET A 225 8.03 -17.13 9.41
N ASP A 226 7.29 -16.65 10.43
CA ASP A 226 5.83 -16.80 10.50
C ASP A 226 5.11 -16.15 9.30
N ASN A 227 5.54 -14.94 8.91
CA ASN A 227 4.92 -14.21 7.81
C ASN A 227 5.41 -14.71 6.45
N ALA A 228 6.70 -15.08 6.32
CA ALA A 228 7.22 -15.69 5.09
C ALA A 228 6.51 -17.02 4.79
N ALA A 229 6.29 -17.85 5.83
CA ALA A 229 5.54 -19.09 5.72
C ALA A 229 4.08 -18.85 5.30
N GLY A 230 3.42 -17.91 5.99
CA GLY A 230 2.04 -17.53 5.67
C GLY A 230 1.85 -16.91 4.29
N ARG A 231 2.91 -16.48 3.61
CA ARG A 231 2.87 -15.94 2.23
C ARG A 231 3.52 -16.85 1.19
N GLY A 232 3.92 -18.06 1.59
CA GLY A 232 4.40 -19.09 0.68
C GLY A 232 5.84 -18.89 0.21
N HIS A 233 6.62 -18.03 0.87
CA HIS A 233 8.01 -17.75 0.52
C HIS A 233 8.94 -18.83 1.06
N LEU A 234 8.83 -20.05 0.52
CA LEU A 234 9.58 -21.23 0.98
C LEU A 234 11.10 -21.00 1.00
N ASN A 235 11.64 -20.34 -0.03
CA ASN A 235 13.05 -20.00 -0.12
C ASN A 235 13.53 -19.11 1.05
N VAL A 236 12.69 -18.16 1.48
CA VAL A 236 12.96 -17.31 2.66
C VAL A 236 12.86 -18.13 3.94
N VAL A 237 11.85 -18.98 4.08
CA VAL A 237 11.68 -19.86 5.26
C VAL A 237 12.88 -20.79 5.43
N GLN A 238 13.30 -21.47 4.36
CA GLN A 238 14.47 -22.34 4.33
C GLN A 238 15.74 -21.59 4.71
N TRP A 239 15.93 -20.40 4.14
CA TRP A 239 17.11 -19.60 4.43
C TRP A 239 17.13 -19.11 5.88
N LEU A 240 16.00 -18.62 6.40
CA LEU A 240 15.87 -18.21 7.80
C LEU A 240 16.14 -19.38 8.75
N HIS A 241 15.59 -20.57 8.45
CA HIS A 241 15.85 -21.77 9.25
C HIS A 241 17.35 -22.13 9.32
N ALA A 242 18.05 -22.04 8.18
CA ALA A 242 19.46 -22.41 8.11
C ALA A 242 20.42 -21.36 8.72
N ASN A 243 20.01 -20.09 8.84
CA ASN A 243 20.93 -18.98 9.16
C ASN A 243 20.51 -18.14 10.39
N ARG A 244 19.32 -18.37 10.96
CA ARG A 244 18.76 -17.63 12.09
C ARG A 244 18.29 -18.58 13.19
N ASN A 245 18.33 -18.10 14.44
CA ASN A 245 17.99 -18.90 15.62
C ASN A 245 16.67 -18.48 16.28
N GLU A 246 16.05 -17.39 15.82
CA GLU A 246 14.77 -16.91 16.34
C GLU A 246 13.62 -17.87 16.07
N GLY A 247 13.71 -18.64 14.98
CA GLY A 247 12.70 -19.62 14.62
C GLY A 247 11.37 -19.00 14.17
N CYS A 248 10.28 -19.69 14.50
CA CYS A 248 8.90 -19.40 14.16
C CYS A 248 8.00 -19.84 15.30
N THR A 249 6.72 -19.53 15.20
CA THR A 249 5.67 -20.03 16.10
C THR A 249 4.72 -20.93 15.33
N GLY A 250 3.71 -21.50 16.00
CA GLY A 250 2.63 -22.22 15.33
C GLY A 250 1.88 -21.38 14.28
N ALA A 251 2.01 -20.05 14.33
CA ALA A 251 1.44 -19.15 13.33
C ALA A 251 2.00 -19.39 11.92
N ALA A 252 3.23 -19.89 11.78
CA ALA A 252 3.81 -20.23 10.48
C ALA A 252 2.98 -21.30 9.76
N MET A 253 2.71 -22.43 10.42
CA MET A 253 1.88 -23.50 9.86
C MET A 253 0.41 -23.08 9.78
N ASP A 254 -0.12 -22.38 10.79
CA ASP A 254 -1.52 -21.93 10.80
C ASP A 254 -1.88 -21.07 9.58
N ARG A 255 -0.97 -20.15 9.21
CA ARG A 255 -1.17 -19.24 8.08
C ARG A 255 -0.84 -19.90 6.75
N ALA A 256 0.21 -20.74 6.69
CA ALA A 256 0.52 -21.51 5.49
C ALA A 256 -0.64 -22.43 5.10
N ALA A 257 -1.32 -23.04 6.09
CA ALA A 257 -2.49 -23.87 5.87
C ALA A 257 -3.69 -23.10 5.31
N GLY A 258 -3.96 -21.91 5.83
CA GLY A 258 -5.07 -21.06 5.36
C GLY A 258 -4.87 -20.44 3.98
N ASN A 259 -3.64 -20.38 3.49
CA ASN A 259 -3.30 -19.73 2.22
C ASN A 259 -2.80 -20.73 1.16
N GLY A 260 -3.03 -22.03 1.35
CA GLY A 260 -2.71 -23.05 0.34
C GLY A 260 -1.21 -23.34 0.16
N HIS A 261 -0.36 -22.98 1.13
CA HIS A 261 1.10 -23.08 0.99
C HIS A 261 1.65 -24.45 1.44
N PHE A 262 1.24 -25.52 0.75
CA PHE A 262 1.52 -26.88 1.19
C PHE A 262 3.02 -27.23 1.25
N ALA A 263 3.82 -26.75 0.29
CA ALA A 263 5.27 -26.96 0.30
C ALA A 263 5.95 -26.36 1.56
N VAL A 264 5.43 -25.25 2.07
CA VAL A 264 5.89 -24.66 3.34
C VAL A 264 5.51 -25.55 4.52
N LEU A 265 4.31 -26.11 4.55
CA LEU A 265 3.88 -27.04 5.61
C LEU A 265 4.75 -28.29 5.67
N LEU A 266 5.06 -28.88 4.51
CA LEU A 266 5.93 -30.05 4.43
C LEU A 266 7.33 -29.75 4.98
N PHE A 267 7.89 -28.59 4.63
CA PHE A 267 9.17 -28.14 5.15
C PHE A 267 9.12 -27.89 6.67
N LEU A 268 8.12 -27.14 7.15
CA LEU A 268 8.01 -26.83 8.58
C LEU A 268 7.80 -28.10 9.42
N ARG A 269 7.01 -29.07 8.94
CA ARG A 269 6.85 -30.34 9.67
C ARG A 269 8.13 -31.17 9.71
N SER A 270 8.92 -31.18 8.64
CA SER A 270 10.14 -31.98 8.56
C SER A 270 11.29 -31.38 9.37
N GLU A 271 11.44 -30.05 9.36
CA GLU A 271 12.62 -29.37 9.90
C GLU A 271 12.36 -28.60 11.20
N ARG A 272 11.12 -28.49 11.67
CA ARG A 272 10.73 -27.67 12.83
C ARG A 272 9.83 -28.44 13.80
N VAL A 273 9.82 -28.01 15.06
CA VAL A 273 9.16 -28.73 16.17
C VAL A 273 7.93 -28.00 16.73
N GLU A 274 7.74 -26.74 16.34
CA GLU A 274 6.69 -25.87 16.88
C GLU A 274 5.28 -26.32 16.48
N GLY A 275 5.14 -27.01 15.34
CA GLY A 275 3.87 -27.54 14.85
C GLY A 275 2.86 -26.46 14.46
N CYS A 276 1.58 -26.83 14.49
CA CYS A 276 0.45 -25.94 14.26
C CYS A 276 -0.43 -25.81 15.50
N THR A 277 -1.40 -24.89 15.45
CA THR A 277 -2.49 -24.83 16.42
C THR A 277 -3.81 -25.26 15.77
N ALA A 278 -4.88 -25.29 16.55
CA ALA A 278 -6.26 -25.42 16.05
C ALA A 278 -6.59 -24.46 14.89
N LYS A 279 -5.90 -23.33 14.80
CA LYS A 279 -6.12 -22.35 13.72
C LYS A 279 -5.73 -22.90 12.35
N ALA A 280 -4.76 -23.80 12.23
CA ALA A 280 -4.43 -24.42 10.94
C ALA A 280 -5.65 -25.14 10.33
N PHE A 281 -6.34 -25.96 11.12
CA PHE A 281 -7.56 -26.67 10.71
C PHE A 281 -8.70 -25.70 10.37
N VAL A 282 -8.92 -24.69 11.21
CA VAL A 282 -9.97 -23.69 10.98
C VAL A 282 -9.66 -22.87 9.72
N ASN A 283 -8.41 -22.45 9.52
CA ASN A 283 -8.01 -21.65 8.38
C ASN A 283 -8.08 -22.46 7.08
N ALA A 284 -7.56 -23.70 7.05
CA ALA A 284 -7.64 -24.58 5.88
C ALA A 284 -9.09 -24.90 5.51
N THR A 285 -9.92 -25.27 6.50
CA THR A 285 -11.36 -25.44 6.31
C THR A 285 -12.00 -24.15 5.81
N SER A 286 -11.63 -22.99 6.35
CA SER A 286 -12.18 -21.68 5.97
C SER A 286 -11.81 -21.28 4.53
N ALA A 287 -10.64 -21.68 4.06
CA ALA A 287 -10.12 -21.41 2.72
C ALA A 287 -10.49 -22.47 1.67
N ASP A 288 -11.15 -23.56 2.07
CA ASP A 288 -11.47 -24.72 1.21
C ASP A 288 -10.23 -25.49 0.72
N GLU A 289 -9.16 -25.49 1.52
CA GLU A 289 -7.90 -26.19 1.24
C GLU A 289 -7.99 -27.66 1.69
N LEU A 290 -8.79 -28.47 0.97
CA LEU A 290 -9.11 -29.85 1.34
C LEU A 290 -7.88 -30.74 1.48
N GLU A 291 -6.91 -30.64 0.56
CA GLU A 291 -5.67 -31.45 0.60
C GLU A 291 -4.85 -31.15 1.86
N ILE A 292 -4.72 -29.87 2.22
CA ILE A 292 -4.03 -29.46 3.43
C ILE A 292 -4.81 -29.92 4.66
N LEU A 293 -6.13 -29.81 4.64
CA LEU A 293 -6.96 -30.26 5.76
C LEU A 293 -6.82 -31.77 6.01
N GLN A 294 -6.87 -32.58 4.95
CA GLN A 294 -6.64 -34.03 5.01
C GLN A 294 -5.26 -34.33 5.60
N TRP A 295 -4.23 -33.66 5.10
CA TRP A 295 -2.88 -33.80 5.61
C TRP A 295 -2.74 -33.39 7.08
N LEU A 296 -3.43 -32.32 7.52
CA LEU A 296 -3.45 -31.90 8.93
C LEU A 296 -4.10 -32.99 9.80
N PHE A 297 -5.18 -33.61 9.34
CA PHE A 297 -5.81 -34.72 10.06
C PHE A 297 -4.93 -35.96 10.14
N GLU A 298 -4.21 -36.30 9.07
CA GLU A 298 -3.25 -37.42 9.08
C GLU A 298 -2.15 -37.23 10.14
N HIS A 299 -1.69 -35.99 10.34
CA HIS A 299 -0.47 -35.72 11.12
C HIS A 299 -0.71 -35.08 12.49
N TYR A 300 -1.84 -34.42 12.70
CA TYR A 300 -2.14 -33.64 13.90
C TYR A 300 -3.55 -33.92 14.47
N ARG A 301 -4.15 -35.07 14.13
CA ARG A 301 -5.52 -35.49 14.53
C ARG A 301 -5.85 -35.19 15.99
N SER A 302 -4.93 -35.47 16.92
CA SER A 302 -5.15 -35.32 18.36
C SER A 302 -5.33 -33.87 18.83
N GLN A 303 -5.04 -32.88 17.98
CA GLN A 303 -5.12 -31.47 18.33
C GLN A 303 -6.50 -30.84 18.06
N PHE A 304 -7.36 -31.47 17.25
CA PHE A 304 -8.66 -30.89 16.91
C PHE A 304 -9.69 -31.93 16.45
N GLY A 305 -10.96 -31.75 16.85
CA GLY A 305 -12.07 -32.63 16.49
C GLY A 305 -12.92 -32.14 15.30
N HIS A 306 -13.46 -33.09 14.53
CA HIS A 306 -14.21 -32.86 13.29
C HIS A 306 -15.47 -31.99 13.44
N ASP A 307 -16.26 -32.21 14.50
CA ASP A 307 -17.58 -31.56 14.66
C ASP A 307 -17.51 -30.03 14.72
N ARG A 308 -16.42 -29.50 15.29
CA ARG A 308 -16.19 -28.06 15.34
C ARG A 308 -15.87 -27.46 13.96
N LEU A 309 -15.30 -28.25 13.05
CA LEU A 309 -14.92 -27.79 11.71
C LEU A 309 -16.09 -27.74 10.73
N GLN A 310 -17.13 -28.57 10.93
CA GLN A 310 -18.31 -28.57 10.06
C GLN A 310 -18.98 -27.19 9.97
N LEU A 311 -18.93 -26.40 11.05
CA LEU A 311 -19.42 -25.01 11.08
C LEU A 311 -18.65 -24.09 10.12
N PHE A 312 -17.35 -24.31 9.94
CA PHE A 312 -16.50 -23.53 9.04
C PHE A 312 -16.56 -24.03 7.59
N ALA A 313 -17.08 -25.23 7.37
CA ALA A 313 -17.25 -25.85 6.05
C ALA A 313 -18.63 -25.58 5.42
N VAL A 314 -19.50 -24.78 6.05
CA VAL A 314 -20.81 -24.42 5.47
C VAL A 314 -20.60 -23.71 4.13
N GLY A 315 -21.22 -24.26 3.08
CA GLY A 315 -21.07 -23.78 1.70
C GLY A 315 -19.89 -24.39 0.92
N LYS A 316 -19.07 -25.24 1.55
CA LYS A 316 -17.94 -25.94 0.92
C LYS A 316 -18.26 -27.41 0.76
N PHE A 317 -18.84 -27.75 -0.38
CA PHE A 317 -19.47 -29.07 -0.58
C PHE A 317 -18.52 -30.23 -0.30
N TYR A 318 -17.34 -30.25 -0.95
CA TYR A 318 -16.38 -31.34 -0.82
C TYR A 318 -15.78 -31.42 0.58
N THR A 319 -15.37 -30.29 1.16
CA THR A 319 -14.82 -30.22 2.52
C THR A 319 -15.84 -30.65 3.57
N LEU A 320 -17.10 -30.21 3.46
CA LEU A 320 -18.17 -30.61 4.38
C LEU A 320 -18.55 -32.08 4.22
N GLN A 321 -18.60 -32.58 2.98
CA GLN A 321 -18.87 -33.99 2.71
C GLN A 321 -17.79 -34.87 3.32
N TRP A 322 -16.52 -34.51 3.11
CA TRP A 322 -15.38 -35.24 3.66
C TRP A 322 -15.38 -35.24 5.20
N LEU A 323 -15.58 -34.07 5.84
CA LEU A 323 -15.67 -33.96 7.30
C LEU A 323 -16.81 -34.82 7.90
N LYS A 324 -17.95 -34.92 7.21
CA LYS A 324 -19.06 -35.79 7.65
C LYS A 324 -18.70 -37.27 7.55
N GLN A 325 -18.00 -37.68 6.50
CA GLN A 325 -17.54 -39.06 6.34
C GLN A 325 -16.55 -39.43 7.45
N GLU A 326 -15.59 -38.55 7.75
CA GLU A 326 -14.64 -38.77 8.84
C GLU A 326 -15.30 -38.85 10.22
N SER A 327 -16.26 -37.95 10.55
CA SER A 327 -17.02 -38.03 11.82
C SER A 327 -17.73 -39.39 11.98
N ILE A 328 -18.33 -39.92 10.90
CA ILE A 328 -19.02 -41.22 10.93
C ILE A 328 -18.04 -42.37 11.21
N LEU A 329 -16.84 -42.31 10.65
CA LEU A 329 -15.81 -43.34 10.85
C LEU A 329 -15.25 -43.34 12.29
N GLU A 330 -15.23 -42.19 12.97
CA GLU A 330 -14.79 -42.10 14.37
C GLU A 330 -15.81 -42.71 15.35
N ASP A 331 -17.11 -42.60 15.06
CA ASP A 331 -18.19 -43.17 15.88
C ASP A 331 -18.27 -44.70 15.78
N LEU A 332 -17.56 -45.33 14.83
CA LEU A 332 -17.50 -46.78 14.71
C LEU A 332 -16.54 -47.41 15.76
N PRO A 333 -16.87 -48.62 16.27
CA PRO A 333 -15.99 -49.37 17.16
C PRO A 333 -14.61 -49.58 16.54
N GLU A 334 -13.53 -49.60 17.34
CA GLU A 334 -12.14 -49.76 16.84
C GLU A 334 -11.96 -50.99 15.92
N SER A 335 -12.77 -52.04 16.09
CA SER A 335 -12.78 -53.24 15.25
C SER A 335 -13.25 -53.01 13.81
N GLU A 336 -13.88 -51.88 13.50
CA GLU A 336 -14.48 -51.57 12.20
C GLU A 336 -13.76 -50.40 11.48
N ARG A 337 -12.71 -49.83 12.06
CA ARG A 337 -11.98 -48.65 11.54
C ARG A 337 -10.91 -48.95 10.47
N HIS A 338 -10.77 -50.19 10.01
CA HIS A 338 -9.82 -50.59 8.97
C HIS A 338 -10.54 -51.16 7.74
N TYR A 339 -10.44 -50.45 6.62
CA TYR A 339 -10.52 -51.04 5.29
C TYR A 339 -9.35 -50.51 4.45
N ASP A 340 -8.72 -51.43 3.72
CA ASP A 340 -7.46 -51.33 2.97
C ASP A 340 -7.28 -50.09 2.08
#